data_AF-A0A840IHP7-F1
#
_entry.id   AF-A0A840IHP7-F1
#
_cell.length_a   1.000
_cell.length_b   1.000
_cell.length_c   1.000
_cell.angle_alpha   90.00
_cell.angle_beta   90.00
_cell.angle_gamma   90.00
#
_symmetry.space_group_name_H-M   'P 1'
#
loop_
_entity.id
_entity.type
_entity.pdbx_description
1 polymer ?
#
loop_
_entity_poly.entity_id
_entity_poly.type
_entity_poly.pdbx_seq_one_letter_code
_entity_poly.pdbx_strand_id
1 'polypeptide(L)' 'MHTTTVRFDADAWEAICREADRLGVARSMFIREAPTARIARCEQRSELRDLADRVEHIERRLALAIVALRRLLRRG' A
#
# COMPACT_ATOMS: atom_id res chain seq x y z
N MET A 1 -26.23 9.27 -7.69
CA MET A 1 -25.04 9.90 -8.31
C MET A 1 -24.76 11.18 -7.52
N HIS A 2 -23.65 11.26 -6.81
CA HIS A 2 -23.27 12.46 -6.04
C HIS A 2 -22.33 13.30 -6.89
N THR A 3 -22.67 14.57 -7.08
CA THR A 3 -21.82 15.53 -7.79
C THR A 3 -21.22 16.48 -6.76
N THR A 4 -19.92 16.71 -6.84
CA THR A 4 -19.22 17.69 -6.02
C THR A 4 -18.34 18.57 -6.89
N THR A 5 -18.17 19.83 -6.51
CA THR A 5 -17.24 20.75 -7.17
C THR A 5 -15.98 20.83 -6.34
N VAL A 6 -14.85 20.54 -6.97
CA VAL A 6 -13.52 20.68 -6.36
C VAL A 6 -12.73 21.74 -7.10
N ARG A 7 -11.87 22.45 -6.39
CA ARG A 7 -10.96 23.44 -6.97
C ARG A 7 -9.55 22.88 -6.92
N PHE A 8 -8.83 23.06 -8.02
CA PHE A 8 -7.41 22.76 -8.12
C PHE A 8 -6.66 24.09 -8.25
N ASP A 9 -5.43 24.12 -7.76
CA ASP A 9 -4.49 25.13 -8.20
C ASP A 9 -4.17 24.95 -9.70
N ALA A 10 -3.57 25.98 -10.30
CA ALA A 10 -3.33 26.00 -11.74
C ALA A 10 -2.37 24.89 -12.17
N ASP A 11 -1.30 24.67 -11.39
CA ASP A 11 -0.25 23.70 -11.70
C ASP A 11 -0.78 22.26 -11.65
N ALA A 12 -1.57 21.94 -10.63
CA ALA A 12 -2.21 20.65 -10.48
C ALA A 12 -3.24 20.41 -11.59
N TRP A 13 -4.02 21.43 -11.95
CA TRP A 13 -4.95 21.31 -13.07
C TRP A 13 -4.25 21.06 -14.40
N GLU A 14 -3.14 21.76 -14.66
CA GLU A 14 -2.35 21.56 -15.87
C GLU A 14 -1.74 20.15 -15.92
N ALA A 15 -1.20 19.67 -14.79
CA ALA A 15 -0.68 18.32 -14.67
C ALA A 15 -1.76 17.26 -14.92
N ILE A 16 -2.97 17.44 -14.38
CA ILE A 16 -4.12 16.56 -14.63
C ILE A 16 -4.50 16.56 -16.11
N CYS A 17 -4.59 17.74 -16.74
CA CYS A 17 -4.94 17.83 -18.16
C CYS A 17 -3.92 17.10 -19.02
N ARG A 18 -2.63 17.38 -18.80
CA ARG A 18 -1.53 16.77 -19.55
C ARG A 18 -1.56 15.25 -19.46
N GLU A 19 -1.77 14.71 -18.27
CA GLU A 19 -1.78 13.28 -18.06
C GLU A 19 -3.04 12.60 -18.60
N ALA A 20 -4.21 13.22 -18.45
CA ALA A 20 -5.45 12.72 -19.05
C ALA A 20 -5.36 12.68 -20.58
N ASP A 21 -4.81 13.75 -21.19
CA ASP A 21 -4.59 13.85 -22.63
C ASP A 21 -3.56 12.79 -23.10
N ARG A 22 -2.47 12.59 -22.33
CA ARG A 22 -1.47 11.54 -22.61
C ARG A 22 -2.07 10.13 -22.61
N LEU A 23 -3.02 9.88 -21.72
CA LEU A 23 -3.71 8.59 -21.59
C LEU A 23 -4.91 8.45 -22.55
N GLY A 24 -5.31 9.53 -23.24
CA GLY A 24 -6.46 9.53 -24.14
C GLY A 24 -7.81 9.37 -23.41
N VAL A 25 -7.90 9.79 -22.15
CA VAL A 25 -9.11 9.66 -21.32
C VAL A 25 -9.70 11.02 -20.96
N ALA A 26 -11.01 11.05 -20.68
CA ALA A 26 -11.65 12.26 -20.18
C ALA A 26 -11.07 12.66 -18.81
N ARG A 27 -10.83 13.96 -18.59
CA ARG A 27 -10.28 14.49 -17.33
C ARG A 27 -11.13 14.10 -16.11
N SER A 28 -12.46 14.10 -16.25
CA SER A 28 -13.38 13.65 -15.20
C SER A 28 -13.22 12.17 -14.86
N MET A 29 -12.95 11.33 -15.85
CA MET A 29 -12.65 9.91 -15.66
C MET A 29 -11.30 9.72 -14.95
N PHE A 30 -10.27 10.45 -15.40
CA PHE A 30 -8.96 10.45 -14.76
C PHE A 30 -9.03 10.86 -13.28
N ILE A 31 -9.73 11.96 -12.97
CA ILE A 31 -9.94 12.44 -11.60
C ILE A 31 -10.74 11.42 -10.77
N ARG A 32 -11.75 10.78 -11.36
CA ARG A 32 -12.57 9.77 -10.67
C ARG A 32 -11.76 8.53 -10.29
N GLU A 33 -10.82 8.11 -11.13
CA GLU A 33 -10.06 6.87 -10.94
C GLU A 33 -8.83 7.05 -10.04
N ALA A 34 -8.30 8.27 -9.94
CA ALA A 34 -7.15 8.57 -9.10
C ALA A 34 -7.35 8.20 -7.61
N PRO A 35 -8.50 8.49 -6.95
CA PRO A 35 -8.77 8.04 -5.58
C PRO A 35 -8.78 6.52 -5.45
N THR A 36 -9.41 5.79 -6.37
CA THR A 36 -9.46 4.33 -6.33
C THR A 36 -8.06 3.74 -6.44
N ALA A 37 -7.24 4.24 -7.37
CA ALA A 37 -5.84 3.82 -7.49
C ALA A 37 -5.02 4.15 -6.24
N ARG A 38 -5.27 5.29 -5.58
CA ARG A 38 -4.61 5.68 -4.33
C ARG A 38 -5.00 4.75 -3.18
N ILE A 39 -6.28 4.44 -3.03
CA ILE A 39 -6.80 3.55 -1.98
C ILE A 39 -6.18 2.15 -2.15
N ALA A 40 -6.25 1.58 -3.35
CA ALA A 40 -5.66 0.27 -3.62
C ALA A 40 -4.16 0.22 -3.27
N ARG A 41 -3.39 1.27 -3.60
CA ARG A 41 -1.97 1.35 -3.21
C ARG A 41 -1.78 1.44 -1.70
N CYS A 42 -2.66 2.13 -0.97
CA CYS A 42 -2.58 2.19 0.49
C CYS A 42 -2.88 0.82 1.12
N GLU A 43 -3.88 0.11 0.62
CA GLU A 43 -4.26 -1.23 1.06
C GLU A 43 -3.13 -2.24 0.82
N GLN A 44 -2.55 -2.25 -0.39
CA GLN A 44 -1.39 -3.08 -0.72
C GLN A 44 -0.20 -2.81 0.22
N ARG A 45 0.04 -1.53 0.58
CA ARG A 45 1.10 -1.19 1.52
C ARG A 45 0.82 -1.69 2.94
N SER A 46 -0.42 -1.66 3.41
CA SER A 46 -0.77 -2.26 4.71
C SER A 46 -0.59 -3.77 4.69
N GLU A 47 -1.04 -4.46 3.64
CA GLU A 47 -0.88 -5.92 3.53
C GLU A 47 0.59 -6.34 3.56
N LEU A 48 1.45 -5.61 2.84
CA LEU A 48 2.91 -5.86 2.87
C LEU A 48 3.51 -5.63 4.25
N ARG A 49 3.03 -4.62 4.98
CA ARG A 49 3.48 -4.34 6.34
C ARG A 49 3.05 -5.45 7.29
N ASP A 50 1.79 -5.86 7.24
CA ASP A 50 1.26 -6.95 8.06
C ASP A 50 2.00 -8.27 7.77
N LEU A 51 2.36 -8.51 6.51
CA LEU A 51 3.16 -9.68 6.14
C LEU A 51 4.57 -9.61 6.74
N ALA A 52 5.22 -8.45 6.71
CA ALA A 52 6.54 -8.26 7.31
C ALA A 52 6.50 -8.51 8.83
N ASP A 53 5.49 -7.97 9.53
CA ASP A 53 5.30 -8.18 10.97
C ASP A 53 5.08 -9.67 11.31
N ARG A 54 4.35 -10.40 10.46
CA ARG A 54 4.15 -11.85 10.60
C ARG A 54 5.44 -12.64 10.41
N VAL A 55 6.25 -12.29 9.41
CA VAL A 55 7.56 -12.93 9.18
C VAL A 55 8.46 -12.72 10.39
N GLU A 56 8.57 -11.48 10.87
CA GLU A 56 9.38 -11.17 12.06
C GLU A 56 8.91 -11.96 13.29
N HIS A 57 7.59 -12.08 13.48
CA HIS A 57 7.03 -12.89 14.57
C HIS A 57 7.44 -14.36 14.47
N ILE A 58 7.39 -14.95 13.27
CA ILE A 58 7.81 -16.34 13.02
C ILE A 58 9.31 -16.50 13.30
N GLU A 59 10.14 -15.59 12.79
CA GLU A 59 11.59 -15.63 12.99
C GLU A 59 11.95 -15.59 14.48
N ARG A 60 11.32 -14.69 15.25
CA ARG A 60 11.51 -14.61 16.71
C ARG A 60 11.12 -15.91 17.40
N ARG A 61 10.00 -16.52 17.01
CA ARG A 61 9.55 -17.79 17.61
C ARG A 61 10.47 -18.96 17.26
N LEU A 62 10.95 -19.01 16.01
CA LEU A 62 11.93 -20.02 15.59
C LEU A 62 13.24 -19.87 16.35
N ALA A 63 13.75 -18.65 16.51
CA ALA A 63 14.95 -18.38 17.29
C ALA A 63 14.81 -18.89 18.74
N LEU A 64 13.67 -18.60 19.38
CA LEU A 64 13.38 -19.08 20.74
C LEU A 64 13.28 -20.61 20.80
N ALA A 65 12.61 -21.25 19.85
CA ALA A 65 12.49 -22.71 19.79
C ALA A 65 13.86 -23.39 19.62
N ILE A 66 14.72 -22.85 18.75
CA ILE A 66 16.09 -23.33 18.55
C ILE A 66 16.89 -23.23 19.85
N VAL A 67 16.79 -22.10 20.56
CA VAL A 67 17.46 -21.91 21.87
C VAL A 67 16.95 -22.92 22.90
N ALA A 68 15.64 -23.15 22.97
CA ALA A 68 15.05 -24.13 23.87
C ALA A 68 15.50 -25.57 23.57
N LEU A 69 15.48 -25.97 22.30
CA LEU A 69 15.96 -27.29 21.85
C LEU A 69 17.44 -27.49 22.20
N ARG A 70 18.30 -26.50 21.95
CA ARG A 70 19.72 -26.55 22.33
C ARG A 70 19.91 -26.71 23.83
N ARG A 71 19.06 -26.11 24.67
CA ARG A 71 19.13 -26.27 26.13
C ARG A 71 18.70 -27.66 26.59
N LEU A 72 17.69 -28.25 25.95
CA LEU A 72 17.23 -29.61 26.24
C LEU A 72 18.30 -30.64 25.87
N LEU A 73 18.88 -30.52 24.67
CA LEU A 73 19.93 -31.43 24.18
C LEU A 73 21.24 -31.37 24.99
N ARG A 74 21.50 -30.28 25.72
CA ARG A 74 22.68 -30.18 26.61
C ARG A 74 22.45 -30.76 28.01
N ARG A 75 21.21 -31.10 28.35
CA ARG A 75 20.81 -31.60 29.68
C ARG A 75 20.57 -33.10 29.74
N GLY A 76 20.44 -33.77 28.58
CA GLY A 76 20.43 -35.23 28.46
C GLY A 76 21.78 -35.73 28.01
#